data_AF-A0A7W8GDR7-F1
#
_entry.id   AF-A0A7W8GDR7-F1
#
_cell.length_a   1.000
_cell.length_b   1.000
_cell.length_c   1.000
_cell.angle_alpha   90.00
_cell.angle_beta   90.00
_cell.angle_gamma   90.00
#
_symmetry.space_group_name_H-M   'P 1'
#
loop_
_entity.id
_entity.type
_entity.pdbx_description
1 polymer ?
#
loop_
_entity_poly.entity_id
_entity_poly.type
_entity_poly.pdbx_seq_one_letter_code
_entity_poly.pdbx_strand_id
1 'polypeptide(L)'
;MPGAPLLSPFPVPGWDTQAATPQALSTAGGLLVPHDGEPVADVRDRPDRWARLTLVAGAVRRGLPVLAWGTGAALAGRVLGARVQPGGPAGDWAEVPRGAEVQAWQGEVPLLWRTGRVTAWAGAKLPDPLKADFLAGLPGATARTPGTPLEALGGEAALRALLADFYARARADTLLGPVFGAHVTDWDAHLDHVTAFWVTLLGGAPLWRGNLNRVHAGLGVRGPHLERWLELFGEAARAHLPPEAAALILARAGAMGARLGPPRGGRGNGPHPGRVP
;
A
#
# COMPACT_ATOMS: atom_id res chain seq x y z
N MET A 1 -4.06 -19.95 20.10
CA MET A 1 -4.44 -19.04 18.99
C MET A 1 -4.45 -19.88 17.73
N PRO A 2 -5.53 -19.92 16.94
CA PRO A 2 -5.47 -20.52 15.61
C PRO A 2 -4.37 -19.82 14.79
N GLY A 3 -3.66 -20.58 13.96
CA GLY A 3 -2.59 -20.04 13.11
C GLY A 3 -3.11 -18.92 12.20
N ALA A 4 -2.21 -18.02 11.78
CA ALA A 4 -2.56 -16.99 10.81
C ALA A 4 -3.08 -17.62 9.50
N PRO A 5 -4.18 -17.13 8.90
CA PRO A 5 -4.87 -17.83 7.83
C PRO A 5 -4.06 -17.84 6.54
N LEU A 6 -4.14 -18.93 5.78
CA LEU A 6 -3.69 -18.93 4.38
C LEU A 6 -4.70 -18.19 3.52
N LEU A 7 -4.20 -17.34 2.63
CA LEU A 7 -5.03 -16.63 1.67
C LEU A 7 -4.88 -17.23 0.27
N SER A 8 -5.94 -17.16 -0.52
CA SER A 8 -5.93 -17.47 -1.95
C SER A 8 -6.91 -16.58 -2.71
N PRO A 9 -6.62 -16.18 -3.98
CA PRO A 9 -7.56 -15.42 -4.80
C PRO A 9 -8.85 -16.17 -5.10
N PHE A 10 -8.84 -17.50 -4.99
CA PHE A 10 -10.02 -18.38 -5.12
C PHE A 10 -9.81 -19.67 -4.30
N PRO A 11 -10.88 -20.41 -3.96
CA PRO A 11 -10.76 -21.65 -3.19
C PRO A 11 -9.83 -22.66 -3.87
N VAL A 12 -8.90 -23.26 -3.11
CA VAL A 12 -7.98 -24.28 -3.61
C VAL A 12 -8.37 -25.64 -3.02
N PRO A 13 -8.78 -26.62 -3.83
CA PRO A 13 -9.15 -27.95 -3.32
C PRO A 13 -8.05 -28.58 -2.45
N GLY A 14 -8.43 -29.07 -1.28
CA GLY A 14 -7.50 -29.67 -0.32
C GLY A 14 -6.64 -28.67 0.47
N TRP A 15 -7.02 -27.39 0.47
CA TRP A 15 -6.42 -26.35 1.31
C TRP A 15 -7.50 -25.63 2.12
N ASP A 16 -7.16 -25.29 3.36
CA ASP A 16 -7.95 -24.38 4.18
C ASP A 16 -7.47 -22.95 3.92
N THR A 17 -8.26 -22.17 3.16
CA THR A 17 -7.90 -20.83 2.72
C THR A 17 -9.05 -19.85 2.88
N GLN A 18 -8.72 -18.60 3.22
CA GLN A 18 -9.63 -17.48 3.17
C GLN A 18 -9.42 -16.67 1.88
N ALA A 19 -10.43 -15.86 1.51
CA ALA A 19 -10.35 -15.01 0.33
C ALA A 19 -9.24 -13.96 0.48
N ALA A 20 -8.36 -13.91 -0.52
CA ALA A 20 -7.26 -12.95 -0.51
C ALA A 20 -7.74 -11.54 -0.88
N THR A 21 -7.53 -10.58 0.03
CA THR A 21 -7.72 -9.15 -0.22
C THR A 21 -6.49 -8.37 0.20
N PRO A 22 -6.23 -7.17 -0.36
CA PRO A 22 -5.11 -6.33 0.08
C PRO A 22 -5.06 -6.09 1.60
N GLN A 23 -6.24 -5.97 2.22
CA GLN A 23 -6.39 -5.77 3.66
C GLN A 23 -6.04 -7.03 4.46
N ALA A 24 -6.50 -8.20 4.00
CA ALA A 24 -6.25 -9.48 4.68
C ALA A 24 -4.76 -9.87 4.67
N LEU A 25 -3.95 -9.35 3.75
CA LEU A 25 -2.50 -9.60 3.71
C LEU A 25 -1.79 -9.17 5.01
N SER A 26 -2.32 -8.17 5.73
CA SER A 26 -1.73 -7.74 6.99
C SER A 26 -1.73 -8.85 8.05
N THR A 27 -2.73 -9.74 8.04
CA THR A 27 -2.93 -10.80 9.03
C THR A 27 -2.70 -12.22 8.48
N ALA A 28 -2.57 -12.41 7.18
CA ALA A 28 -2.34 -13.69 6.48
C ALA A 28 -1.05 -14.48 6.79
N GLY A 29 -1.13 -15.75 7.20
CA GLY A 29 0.03 -16.64 7.39
C GLY A 29 0.87 -16.87 6.13
N GLY A 30 0.24 -16.83 4.96
CA GLY A 30 0.87 -16.98 3.66
C GLY A 30 -0.15 -16.75 2.53
N LEU A 31 0.35 -16.63 1.31
CA LEU A 31 -0.46 -16.45 0.12
C LEU A 31 -0.23 -17.61 -0.85
N LEU A 32 -1.32 -18.27 -1.25
CA LEU A 32 -1.35 -19.20 -2.37
C LEU A 32 -1.70 -18.45 -3.65
N VAL A 33 -0.97 -18.73 -4.72
CA VAL A 33 -1.21 -18.20 -6.07
C VAL A 33 -1.39 -19.39 -7.02
N PRO A 34 -2.57 -20.02 -7.01
CA PRO A 34 -2.89 -21.16 -7.84
C PRO A 34 -2.82 -20.89 -9.35
N HIS A 35 -2.58 -21.96 -10.11
CA HIS A 35 -2.83 -21.99 -11.55
C HIS A 35 -4.33 -21.85 -11.83
N ASP A 36 -4.66 -21.10 -12.86
CA ASP A 36 -6.05 -20.82 -13.27
C ASP A 36 -6.28 -20.86 -14.78
N GLY A 37 -5.30 -21.32 -15.56
CA GLY A 37 -5.39 -21.45 -17.03
C GLY A 37 -5.36 -20.14 -17.82
N GLU A 38 -5.49 -18.98 -17.17
CA GLU A 38 -5.62 -17.71 -17.86
C GLU A 38 -4.25 -17.11 -18.26
N PRO A 39 -4.13 -16.38 -19.39
CA PRO A 39 -2.87 -15.76 -19.83
C PRO A 39 -2.30 -14.73 -18.84
N VAL A 40 -0.98 -14.53 -18.88
CA VAL A 40 -0.19 -13.63 -18.00
C VAL A 40 0.77 -12.74 -18.79
N ALA A 41 1.17 -13.14 -20.01
CA ALA A 41 2.05 -12.35 -20.85
C ALA A 41 1.41 -11.00 -21.24
N ASP A 42 0.14 -11.04 -21.67
CA ASP A 42 -0.66 -9.85 -21.94
C ASP A 42 -1.73 -9.63 -20.86
N VAL A 43 -1.52 -8.60 -20.04
CA VAL A 43 -2.45 -8.19 -18.97
C VAL A 43 -3.13 -6.86 -19.29
N ARG A 44 -2.90 -6.30 -20.48
CA ARG A 44 -3.59 -5.08 -20.91
C ARG A 44 -5.09 -5.37 -20.99
N ASP A 45 -5.88 -4.47 -20.43
CA ASP A 45 -7.35 -4.57 -20.37
C ASP A 45 -7.91 -5.77 -19.57
N ARG A 46 -7.11 -6.36 -18.67
CA ARG A 46 -7.51 -7.47 -17.78
C ARG A 46 -7.57 -7.04 -16.31
N PRO A 47 -8.70 -6.50 -15.81
CA PRO A 47 -8.79 -5.98 -14.44
C PRO A 47 -8.60 -7.06 -13.38
N ASP A 48 -9.02 -8.30 -13.66
CA ASP A 48 -8.79 -9.46 -12.82
C ASP A 48 -7.29 -9.78 -12.64
N ARG A 49 -6.51 -9.64 -13.72
CA ARG A 49 -5.05 -9.83 -13.68
C ARG A 49 -4.35 -8.73 -12.90
N TRP A 50 -4.77 -7.48 -13.08
CA TRP A 50 -4.25 -6.36 -12.30
C TRP A 50 -4.50 -6.51 -10.80
N ALA A 51 -5.70 -6.98 -10.41
CA ALA A 51 -6.02 -7.25 -9.03
C ALA A 51 -5.07 -8.31 -8.42
N ARG A 52 -4.81 -9.40 -9.16
CA ARG A 52 -3.88 -10.45 -8.71
C ARG A 52 -2.43 -9.99 -8.65
N LEU A 53 -1.94 -9.25 -9.65
CA LEU A 53 -0.60 -8.67 -9.60
C LEU A 53 -0.43 -7.75 -8.38
N THR A 54 -1.43 -6.93 -8.10
CA THR A 54 -1.45 -6.05 -6.92
C THR A 54 -1.40 -6.85 -5.63
N LEU A 55 -2.15 -7.94 -5.55
CA LEU A 55 -2.19 -8.82 -4.38
C LEU A 55 -0.85 -9.53 -4.15
N VAL A 56 -0.27 -10.12 -5.20
CA VAL A 56 1.04 -10.79 -5.14
C VAL A 56 2.15 -9.79 -4.79
N ALA A 57 2.19 -8.61 -5.42
CA ALA A 57 3.13 -7.54 -5.08
C ALA A 57 2.96 -7.06 -3.64
N GLY A 58 1.73 -7.01 -3.14
CA GLY A 58 1.42 -6.73 -1.75
C GLY A 58 2.01 -7.77 -0.80
N ALA A 59 1.90 -9.05 -1.13
CA ALA A 59 2.45 -10.13 -0.32
C ALA A 59 3.99 -10.13 -0.31
N VAL A 60 4.60 -9.99 -1.49
CA VAL A 60 6.07 -9.93 -1.64
C VAL A 60 6.66 -8.77 -0.84
N ARG A 61 6.08 -7.56 -0.94
CA ARG A 61 6.56 -6.39 -0.18
C ARG A 61 6.50 -6.57 1.35
N ARG A 62 5.53 -7.34 1.84
CA ARG A 62 5.38 -7.65 3.28
C ARG A 62 6.30 -8.79 3.73
N GLY A 63 7.02 -9.43 2.81
CA GLY A 63 7.77 -10.64 3.09
C GLY A 63 6.87 -11.79 3.53
N LEU A 64 5.65 -11.87 3.00
CA LEU A 64 4.77 -13.01 3.23
C LEU A 64 5.32 -14.25 2.50
N PRO A 65 5.23 -15.46 3.09
CA PRO A 65 5.39 -16.69 2.34
C PRO A 65 4.41 -16.74 1.17
N VAL A 66 4.91 -16.88 -0.05
CA VAL A 66 4.11 -17.02 -1.27
C VAL A 66 4.41 -18.37 -1.90
N LEU A 67 3.37 -19.17 -2.14
CA LEU A 67 3.45 -20.39 -2.95
C LEU A 67 2.65 -20.20 -4.23
N ALA A 68 3.34 -20.22 -5.36
CA ALA A 68 2.74 -19.98 -6.66
C ALA A 68 2.95 -21.17 -7.60
N TRP A 69 1.94 -21.52 -8.42
CA TRP A 69 2.12 -22.55 -9.44
C TRP A 69 1.40 -22.29 -10.76
N GLY A 70 1.90 -22.90 -11.84
CA GLY A 70 1.45 -22.69 -13.21
C GLY A 70 1.43 -21.20 -13.60
N THR A 71 0.29 -20.72 -14.09
CA THR A 71 0.05 -19.28 -14.36
C THR A 71 0.27 -18.38 -13.14
N GLY A 72 0.06 -18.89 -11.92
CA GLY A 72 0.40 -18.19 -10.70
C GLY A 72 1.91 -17.98 -10.51
N ALA A 73 2.73 -18.97 -10.89
CA ALA A 73 4.20 -18.84 -10.88
C ALA A 73 4.67 -17.79 -11.90
N ALA A 74 4.02 -17.73 -13.07
CA ALA A 74 4.28 -16.68 -14.06
C ALA A 74 3.94 -15.27 -13.53
N LEU A 75 2.81 -15.13 -12.83
CA LEU A 75 2.43 -13.86 -12.17
C LEU A 75 3.45 -13.43 -11.12
N ALA A 76 3.92 -14.38 -10.28
CA ALA A 76 4.94 -14.11 -9.28
C ALA A 76 6.26 -13.67 -9.91
N GLY A 77 6.70 -14.35 -10.98
CA GLY A 77 7.89 -13.95 -11.73
C GLY A 77 7.76 -12.54 -12.31
N ARG A 78 6.61 -12.20 -12.89
CA ARG A 78 6.32 -10.86 -13.43
C ARG A 78 6.39 -9.77 -12.35
N VAL A 79 5.84 -10.03 -11.16
CA VAL A 79 5.93 -9.10 -10.00
C VAL A 79 7.38 -8.87 -9.59
N LEU A 80 8.23 -9.88 -9.72
CA LEU A 80 9.67 -9.82 -9.45
C LEU A 80 10.49 -9.31 -10.64
N GLY A 81 9.84 -8.80 -11.69
CA GLY A 81 10.47 -8.18 -12.85
C GLY A 81 10.96 -9.16 -13.93
N ALA A 82 10.63 -10.45 -13.84
CA ALA A 82 10.92 -11.40 -14.90
C ALA A 82 10.00 -11.19 -16.11
N ARG A 83 10.53 -11.47 -17.31
CA ARG A 83 9.70 -11.57 -18.52
C ARG A 83 8.87 -12.85 -18.47
N VAL A 84 7.68 -12.77 -19.05
CA VAL A 84 6.75 -13.90 -19.17
C VAL A 84 6.72 -14.36 -20.62
N GLN A 85 6.93 -15.65 -20.81
CA GLN A 85 6.99 -16.32 -22.11
C GLN A 85 5.79 -17.29 -22.24
N PRO A 86 5.18 -17.42 -23.43
CA PRO A 86 4.15 -18.43 -23.67
C PRO A 86 4.74 -19.85 -23.82
N GLY A 87 3.87 -20.85 -23.86
CA GLY A 87 4.22 -22.22 -24.32
C GLY A 87 4.95 -23.11 -23.32
N GLY A 88 4.89 -22.79 -22.03
CA GLY A 88 5.44 -23.61 -20.94
C GLY A 88 4.49 -24.73 -20.46
N PRO A 89 4.88 -25.45 -19.39
CA PRO A 89 4.16 -26.62 -18.89
C PRO A 89 2.71 -26.36 -18.43
N ALA A 90 2.35 -25.10 -18.17
CA ALA A 90 1.03 -24.68 -17.73
C ALA A 90 0.50 -23.48 -18.55
N GLY A 91 0.97 -23.32 -19.79
CA GLY A 91 0.76 -22.10 -20.58
C GLY A 91 1.88 -21.10 -20.34
N ASP A 92 1.54 -19.88 -19.96
CA ASP A 92 2.56 -18.83 -19.72
C ASP A 92 3.46 -19.17 -18.52
N TRP A 93 4.76 -18.92 -18.67
CA TRP A 93 5.79 -19.15 -17.65
C TRP A 93 6.72 -17.93 -17.54
N ALA A 94 7.40 -17.76 -16.41
CA ALA A 94 8.33 -16.65 -16.20
C ALA A 94 9.79 -17.08 -16.37
N GLU A 95 10.59 -16.25 -17.04
CA GLU A 95 12.06 -16.31 -16.97
C GLU A 95 12.52 -16.25 -15.50
N VAL A 96 13.76 -16.65 -15.24
CA VAL A 96 14.31 -16.65 -13.87
C VAL A 96 14.36 -15.21 -13.33
N PRO A 97 13.66 -14.89 -12.22
CA PRO A 97 13.76 -13.57 -11.61
C PRO A 97 15.16 -13.28 -11.11
N ARG A 98 15.54 -12.00 -11.06
CA ARG A 98 16.88 -11.61 -10.57
C ARG A 98 17.09 -12.10 -9.13
N GLY A 99 18.19 -12.82 -8.90
CA GLY A 99 18.53 -13.35 -7.58
C GLY A 99 17.69 -14.54 -7.14
N ALA A 100 16.93 -15.17 -8.05
CA ALA A 100 16.27 -16.44 -7.78
C ALA A 100 17.23 -17.61 -7.92
N GLU A 101 17.09 -18.58 -7.03
CA GLU A 101 17.74 -19.88 -7.11
C GLU A 101 16.80 -20.84 -7.85
N VAL A 102 17.28 -21.46 -8.93
CA VAL A 102 16.51 -22.47 -9.68
C VAL A 102 16.94 -23.85 -9.23
N GLN A 103 15.97 -24.64 -8.74
CA GLN A 103 16.20 -25.97 -8.16
C GLN A 103 15.79 -27.10 -9.11
N ALA A 104 14.94 -26.81 -10.08
CA ALA A 104 14.57 -27.77 -11.13
C ALA A 104 14.30 -27.06 -12.46
N TRP A 105 14.62 -27.74 -13.56
CA TRP A 105 14.42 -27.29 -14.93
C TRP A 105 13.59 -28.32 -15.72
N GLN A 106 12.83 -27.84 -16.70
CA GLN A 106 12.19 -28.67 -17.72
C GLN A 106 12.48 -28.05 -19.09
N GLY A 107 13.48 -28.58 -19.79
CA GLY A 107 14.06 -27.90 -20.95
C GLY A 107 14.60 -26.53 -20.52
N GLU A 108 14.15 -25.47 -21.18
CA GLU A 108 14.53 -24.08 -20.87
C GLU A 108 13.68 -23.44 -19.76
N VAL A 109 12.63 -24.12 -19.30
CA VAL A 109 11.70 -23.57 -18.30
C VAL A 109 12.25 -23.82 -16.88
N PRO A 110 12.42 -22.77 -16.04
CA PRO A 110 12.75 -22.94 -14.64
C PRO A 110 11.54 -23.51 -13.90
N LEU A 111 11.49 -24.83 -13.78
CA LEU A 111 10.34 -25.58 -13.28
C LEU A 111 10.09 -25.30 -11.79
N LEU A 112 11.16 -25.20 -10.99
CA LEU A 112 11.10 -24.80 -9.58
C LEU A 112 12.14 -23.73 -9.31
N TRP A 113 11.71 -22.57 -8.83
CA TRP A 113 12.61 -21.51 -8.38
C TRP A 113 12.12 -20.87 -7.08
N ARG A 114 13.07 -20.31 -6.33
CA ARG A 114 12.83 -19.63 -5.05
C ARG A 114 13.59 -18.31 -4.98
N THR A 115 12.97 -17.29 -4.40
CA THR A 115 13.63 -16.02 -4.07
C THR A 115 12.93 -15.34 -2.90
N GLY A 116 13.70 -14.90 -1.89
CA GLY A 116 13.13 -14.41 -0.63
C GLY A 116 12.20 -15.45 0.00
N ARG A 117 10.93 -15.09 0.20
CA ARG A 117 9.88 -16.00 0.69
C ARG A 117 8.90 -16.47 -0.40
N VAL A 118 9.28 -16.33 -1.67
CA VAL A 118 8.50 -16.81 -2.82
C VAL A 118 9.03 -18.16 -3.27
N THR A 119 8.14 -19.14 -3.35
CA THR A 119 8.36 -20.44 -3.98
C THR A 119 7.44 -20.57 -5.19
N ALA A 120 7.99 -20.88 -6.35
CA ALA A 120 7.23 -20.93 -7.59
C ALA A 120 7.49 -22.22 -8.38
N TRP A 121 6.40 -22.86 -8.80
CA TRP A 121 6.40 -24.10 -9.58
C TRP A 121 5.74 -23.87 -10.95
N ALA A 122 6.45 -24.00 -12.06
CA ALA A 122 5.90 -23.68 -13.38
C ALA A 122 4.83 -24.67 -13.89
N GLY A 123 4.68 -25.85 -13.26
CA GLY A 123 3.68 -26.83 -13.65
C GLY A 123 2.25 -26.51 -13.16
N ALA A 124 1.25 -26.99 -13.90
CA ALA A 124 -0.17 -26.72 -13.61
C ALA A 124 -0.66 -27.36 -12.30
N LYS A 125 -0.07 -28.50 -11.91
CA LYS A 125 -0.34 -29.20 -10.66
C LYS A 125 0.84 -29.05 -9.72
N LEU A 126 0.56 -28.63 -8.48
CA LEU A 126 1.56 -28.50 -7.44
C LEU A 126 1.96 -29.90 -6.89
N PRO A 127 3.26 -30.23 -6.82
CA PRO A 127 3.74 -31.45 -6.19
C PRO A 127 3.48 -31.49 -4.68
N ASP A 128 3.08 -32.65 -4.15
CA ASP A 128 2.82 -32.83 -2.71
C ASP A 128 4.03 -32.52 -1.81
N PRO A 129 5.29 -32.87 -2.18
CA PRO A 129 6.45 -32.47 -1.38
C PRO A 129 6.58 -30.95 -1.24
N LEU A 130 6.30 -30.19 -2.32
CA LEU A 130 6.36 -28.72 -2.27
C LEU A 130 5.25 -28.12 -1.41
N LYS A 131 4.06 -28.73 -1.42
CA LYS A 131 2.97 -28.38 -0.51
C LYS A 131 3.40 -28.60 0.95
N ALA A 132 3.95 -29.77 1.26
CA ALA A 132 4.38 -30.12 2.61
C ALA A 132 5.50 -29.18 3.10
N ASP A 133 6.53 -28.95 2.28
CA ASP A 133 7.62 -28.02 2.58
C ASP A 133 7.12 -26.60 2.86
N PHE A 134 6.20 -26.10 2.05
CA PHE A 134 5.64 -24.77 2.24
C PHE A 134 4.88 -24.64 3.56
N LEU A 135 4.01 -25.61 3.87
CA LEU A 135 3.23 -25.63 5.11
C LEU A 135 4.15 -25.72 6.34
N ALA A 136 5.20 -26.55 6.28
CA ALA A 136 6.17 -26.69 7.35
C ALA A 136 7.02 -25.40 7.55
N GLY A 137 7.21 -24.62 6.48
CA GLY A 137 7.97 -23.37 6.50
C GLY A 137 7.15 -22.12 6.85
N LEU A 138 5.84 -22.24 7.08
CA LEU A 138 5.01 -21.11 7.48
C LEU A 138 5.44 -20.60 8.86
N PRO A 139 5.75 -19.29 9.00
CA PRO A 139 6.04 -18.74 10.29
C PRO A 139 4.79 -18.84 11.18
N GLY A 140 5.01 -19.03 12.49
CA GLY A 140 3.97 -18.70 13.47
C GLY A 140 3.50 -17.25 13.29
N ALA A 141 2.38 -16.86 13.89
CA ALA A 141 1.82 -15.51 13.78
C ALA A 141 2.76 -14.44 14.41
N THR A 142 3.88 -14.12 13.78
CA THR A 142 4.83 -13.09 14.19
C THR A 142 4.49 -11.77 13.50
N ALA A 143 4.91 -10.67 14.12
CA ALA A 143 4.75 -9.31 13.60
C ALA A 143 5.30 -9.21 12.17
N ARG A 144 4.47 -8.67 11.26
CA ARG A 144 4.82 -8.53 9.84
C ARG A 144 5.26 -7.11 9.54
N THR A 145 6.15 -6.99 8.56
CA THR A 145 6.53 -5.68 8.02
C THR A 145 5.31 -5.01 7.41
N PRO A 146 4.96 -3.78 7.81
CA PRO A 146 3.88 -3.02 7.20
C PRO A 146 4.10 -2.89 5.68
N GLY A 147 3.09 -3.25 4.88
CA GLY A 147 3.14 -3.13 3.43
C GLY A 147 2.75 -1.74 2.93
N THR A 148 2.19 -0.91 3.81
CA THR A 148 1.87 0.49 3.55
C THR A 148 2.24 1.34 4.75
N PRO A 149 2.44 2.65 4.55
CA PRO A 149 2.56 3.56 5.67
C PRO A 149 1.33 3.60 6.59
N LEU A 150 0.11 3.46 6.05
CA LEU A 150 -1.09 3.38 6.87
C LEU A 150 -1.03 2.20 7.84
N GLU A 151 -0.55 1.04 7.38
CA GLU A 151 -0.31 -0.12 8.25
C GLU A 151 0.76 0.17 9.30
N ALA A 152 1.82 0.92 8.94
CA ALA A 152 2.87 1.29 9.88
C ALA A 152 2.36 2.22 11.00
N LEU A 153 1.25 2.93 10.77
CA LEU A 153 0.58 3.76 11.77
C LEU A 153 -0.37 2.96 12.68
N GLY A 154 -0.62 1.68 12.43
CA GLY A 154 -1.66 0.91 13.11
C GLY A 154 -3.03 0.98 12.42
N GLY A 155 -3.08 1.41 11.16
CA GLY A 155 -4.29 1.42 10.34
C GLY A 155 -5.17 2.66 10.51
N GLU A 156 -6.36 2.62 9.91
CA GLU A 156 -7.30 3.74 9.91
C GLU A 156 -7.81 4.10 11.30
N ALA A 157 -7.97 3.13 12.19
CA ALA A 157 -8.42 3.37 13.56
C ALA A 157 -7.43 4.25 14.36
N ALA A 158 -6.13 3.94 14.30
CA ALA A 158 -5.09 4.72 14.95
C ALA A 158 -4.97 6.13 14.32
N LEU A 159 -5.06 6.20 12.99
CA LEU A 159 -5.10 7.48 12.27
C LEU A 159 -6.29 8.35 12.69
N ARG A 160 -7.49 7.78 12.79
CA ARG A 160 -8.72 8.51 13.16
C ARG A 160 -8.64 9.03 14.60
N ALA A 161 -8.08 8.24 15.53
CA ALA A 161 -7.85 8.67 16.91
C ALA A 161 -6.90 9.88 17.00
N LEU A 162 -5.77 9.82 16.28
CA LEU A 162 -4.84 10.94 16.14
C LEU A 162 -5.55 12.18 15.57
N LEU A 163 -6.27 12.04 14.47
CA LEU A 163 -6.94 13.17 13.80
C LEU A 163 -8.01 13.79 14.69
N ALA A 164 -8.79 12.98 15.41
CA ALA A 164 -9.79 13.47 16.35
C ALA A 164 -9.17 14.33 17.46
N ASP A 165 -8.08 13.87 18.09
CA ASP A 165 -7.36 14.65 19.11
C ASP A 165 -6.75 15.93 18.50
N PHE A 166 -6.12 15.82 17.33
CA PHE A 166 -5.56 16.96 16.63
C PHE A 166 -6.61 18.04 16.35
N TYR A 167 -7.77 17.69 15.80
CA TYR A 167 -8.81 18.67 15.48
C TYR A 167 -9.51 19.22 16.72
N ALA A 168 -9.61 18.46 17.80
CA ALA A 168 -10.06 18.98 19.09
C ALA A 168 -9.12 20.09 19.60
N ARG A 169 -7.79 19.88 19.51
CA ARG A 169 -6.78 20.90 19.84
C ARG A 169 -6.84 22.10 18.91
N ALA A 170 -6.89 21.87 17.60
CA ALA A 170 -6.91 22.93 16.60
C ALA A 170 -8.16 23.81 16.70
N ARG A 171 -9.31 23.24 17.08
CA ARG A 171 -10.56 23.98 17.32
C ARG A 171 -10.47 24.89 18.54
N ALA A 172 -9.78 24.46 19.58
CA ALA A 172 -9.60 25.24 20.81
C ALA A 172 -8.44 26.25 20.74
N ASP A 173 -7.57 26.14 19.74
CA ASP A 173 -6.40 27.00 19.57
C ASP A 173 -6.80 28.43 19.14
N THR A 174 -6.14 29.43 19.74
CA THR A 174 -6.47 30.84 19.50
C THR A 174 -6.13 31.33 18.10
N LEU A 175 -5.17 30.70 17.41
CA LEU A 175 -4.74 31.06 16.06
C LEU A 175 -5.47 30.23 15.00
N LEU A 176 -5.59 28.91 15.20
CA LEU A 176 -6.23 28.01 14.24
C LEU A 176 -7.76 27.96 14.37
N GLY A 177 -8.27 28.05 15.59
CA GLY A 177 -9.70 27.95 15.91
C GLY A 177 -10.56 28.92 15.09
N PRO A 178 -10.22 30.22 14.97
CA PRO A 178 -10.97 31.16 14.13
C PRO A 178 -10.97 30.80 12.64
N VAL A 179 -9.87 30.26 12.10
CA VAL A 179 -9.80 29.83 10.69
C VAL A 179 -10.71 28.64 10.44
N PHE A 180 -10.64 27.62 11.30
CA PHE A 180 -11.54 26.48 11.18
C PHE A 180 -13.00 26.86 11.43
N GLY A 181 -13.28 27.70 12.44
CA GLY A 181 -14.64 28.15 12.76
C GLY A 181 -15.32 28.94 11.63
N ALA A 182 -14.55 29.60 10.76
CA ALA A 182 -15.09 30.30 9.59
C ALA A 182 -15.45 29.35 8.43
N HIS A 183 -14.93 28.13 8.41
CA HIS A 183 -14.99 27.23 7.25
C HIS A 183 -15.53 25.82 7.55
N VAL A 184 -15.59 25.42 8.82
CA VAL A 184 -16.02 24.10 9.28
C VAL A 184 -17.19 24.25 10.23
N THR A 185 -18.38 23.87 9.73
CA THR A 185 -19.63 23.85 10.50
C THR A 185 -19.97 22.45 11.00
N ASP A 186 -19.68 21.44 10.18
CA ASP A 186 -19.85 20.02 10.50
C ASP A 186 -18.46 19.38 10.75
N TRP A 187 -18.19 19.12 12.03
CA TRP A 187 -16.89 18.58 12.46
C TRP A 187 -16.75 17.09 12.20
N ASP A 188 -17.85 16.34 12.22
CA ASP A 188 -17.81 14.90 11.95
C ASP A 188 -17.56 14.68 10.45
N ALA A 189 -18.26 15.42 9.59
CA ALA A 189 -18.02 15.40 8.16
C ALA A 189 -16.61 15.88 7.80
N HIS A 190 -16.08 16.89 8.49
CA HIS A 190 -14.70 17.32 8.31
C HIS A 190 -13.71 16.23 8.67
N LEU A 191 -13.89 15.58 9.84
CA LEU A 191 -13.02 14.50 10.30
C LEU A 191 -13.03 13.31 9.34
N ASP A 192 -14.20 12.93 8.81
CA ASP A 192 -14.30 11.86 7.82
C ASP A 192 -13.61 12.23 6.51
N HIS A 193 -13.76 13.48 6.04
CA HIS A 193 -13.11 13.96 4.81
C HIS A 193 -11.58 13.95 4.92
N VAL A 194 -11.03 14.46 6.02
CA VAL A 194 -9.57 14.49 6.23
C VAL A 194 -9.00 13.11 6.57
N THR A 195 -9.79 12.23 7.19
CA THR A 195 -9.43 10.81 7.34
C THR A 195 -9.31 10.15 5.97
N ALA A 196 -10.28 10.33 5.07
CA ALA A 196 -10.22 9.80 3.70
C ALA A 196 -9.00 10.32 2.91
N PHE A 197 -8.64 11.59 3.09
CA PHE A 197 -7.42 12.18 2.53
C PHE A 197 -6.17 11.44 3.01
N TRP A 198 -6.00 11.28 4.31
CA TRP A 198 -4.83 10.61 4.88
C TRP A 198 -4.80 9.12 4.55
N VAL A 199 -5.93 8.41 4.58
CA VAL A 199 -6.00 6.99 4.17
C VAL A 199 -5.50 6.83 2.74
N THR A 200 -5.95 7.67 1.82
CA THR A 200 -5.51 7.64 0.42
C THR A 200 -4.01 7.94 0.30
N LEU A 201 -3.54 9.00 0.96
CA LEU A 201 -2.15 9.44 0.91
C LEU A 201 -1.17 8.40 1.51
N LEU A 202 -1.60 7.69 2.56
CA LEU A 202 -0.80 6.70 3.27
C LEU A 202 -0.87 5.30 2.63
N GLY A 203 -1.44 5.18 1.42
CA GLY A 203 -1.48 3.94 0.64
C GLY A 203 -2.63 3.00 0.99
N GLY A 204 -3.67 3.51 1.64
CA GLY A 204 -4.94 2.82 1.86
C GLY A 204 -5.87 2.91 0.63
N ALA A 205 -7.17 2.74 0.87
CA ALA A 205 -8.17 2.83 -0.19
C ALA A 205 -8.22 4.25 -0.80
N PRO A 206 -8.50 4.38 -2.12
CA PRO A 206 -8.55 5.68 -2.80
C PRO A 206 -9.88 6.41 -2.52
N LEU A 207 -10.08 6.80 -1.26
CA LEU A 207 -11.30 7.41 -0.72
C LEU A 207 -11.38 8.92 -0.99
N TRP A 208 -10.24 9.56 -1.26
CA TRP A 208 -10.17 10.99 -1.51
C TRP A 208 -9.66 11.30 -2.91
N ARG A 209 -10.29 12.29 -3.54
CA ARG A 209 -9.88 12.85 -4.83
C ARG A 209 -9.90 14.37 -4.71
N GLY A 210 -8.85 15.03 -5.19
CA GLY A 210 -8.80 16.48 -5.17
C GLY A 210 -7.39 17.02 -5.31
N ASN A 211 -7.28 18.34 -5.10
CA ASN A 211 -6.00 19.04 -5.05
C ASN A 211 -5.91 19.79 -3.72
N LEU A 212 -4.93 19.40 -2.90
CA LEU A 212 -4.74 19.96 -1.55
C LEU A 212 -4.55 21.48 -1.57
N ASN A 213 -3.81 22.01 -2.55
CA ASN A 213 -3.58 23.45 -2.66
C ASN A 213 -4.88 24.19 -3.02
N ARG A 214 -5.71 23.60 -3.89
CA ARG A 214 -7.00 24.20 -4.28
C ARG A 214 -7.98 24.28 -3.11
N VAL A 215 -8.02 23.27 -2.23
CA VAL A 215 -8.94 23.30 -1.07
C VAL A 215 -8.50 24.30 0.00
N HIS A 216 -7.21 24.62 0.09
CA HIS A 216 -6.69 25.62 1.03
C HIS A 216 -6.58 27.03 0.43
N ALA A 217 -6.75 27.17 -0.88
CA ALA A 217 -6.67 28.45 -1.57
C ALA A 217 -7.78 29.38 -1.08
N GLY A 218 -7.41 30.62 -0.71
CA GLY A 218 -8.37 31.64 -0.28
C GLY A 218 -8.85 31.53 1.17
N LEU A 219 -8.42 30.53 1.95
CA LEU A 219 -8.81 30.38 3.37
C LEU A 219 -8.06 31.32 4.34
N GLY A 220 -7.20 32.21 3.82
CA GLY A 220 -6.41 33.13 4.65
C GLY A 220 -5.30 32.47 5.49
N VAL A 221 -4.99 31.18 5.23
CA VAL A 221 -3.90 30.44 5.87
C VAL A 221 -2.55 31.05 5.50
N ARG A 222 -1.68 31.24 6.49
CA ARG A 222 -0.33 31.84 6.36
C ARG A 222 0.71 31.00 7.09
N GLY A 223 1.99 31.33 6.91
CA GLY A 223 3.13 30.65 7.56
C GLY A 223 2.92 30.32 9.05
N PRO A 224 2.54 31.30 9.90
CA PRO A 224 2.31 31.03 11.32
C PRO A 224 1.20 30.02 11.61
N HIS A 225 0.14 29.98 10.78
CA HIS A 225 -0.92 28.98 10.91
C HIS A 225 -0.39 27.59 10.58
N LEU A 226 0.44 27.46 9.54
CA LEU A 226 1.03 26.17 9.18
C LEU A 226 2.01 25.67 10.25
N GLU A 227 2.84 26.56 10.79
CA GLU A 227 3.75 26.24 11.89
C GLU A 227 2.97 25.73 13.10
N ARG A 228 1.93 26.47 13.51
CA ARG A 228 1.06 26.07 14.62
C ARG A 228 0.31 24.76 14.36
N TRP A 229 -0.14 24.55 13.13
CA TRP A 229 -0.79 23.32 12.71
C TRP A 229 0.16 22.13 12.87
N LEU A 230 1.42 22.25 12.42
CA LEU A 230 2.43 21.19 12.52
C LEU A 230 2.84 20.89 13.96
N GLU A 231 2.88 21.91 14.83
CA GLU A 231 3.11 21.73 16.27
C GLU A 231 2.01 20.87 16.91
N LEU A 232 0.75 21.28 16.77
CA LEU A 232 -0.39 20.57 17.36
C LEU A 232 -0.56 19.17 16.76
N PHE A 233 -0.32 19.02 15.46
CA PHE A 233 -0.32 17.71 14.81
C PHE A 233 0.80 16.82 15.34
N GLY A 234 1.97 17.39 15.64
CA GLY A 234 3.09 16.70 16.28
C GLY A 234 2.80 16.25 17.71
N GLU A 235 2.10 17.06 18.49
CA GLU A 235 1.64 16.68 19.83
C GLU A 235 0.67 15.49 19.76
N ALA A 236 -0.38 15.60 18.93
CA ALA A 236 -1.35 14.52 18.74
C ALA A 236 -0.68 13.25 18.20
N ALA A 237 0.22 13.36 17.22
CA ALA A 237 0.92 12.21 16.68
C ALA A 237 1.74 11.45 17.73
N ARG A 238 2.47 12.17 18.60
CA ARG A 238 3.25 11.55 19.68
C ARG A 238 2.39 10.98 20.81
N ALA A 239 1.16 11.48 20.98
CA ALA A 239 0.22 10.97 21.97
C ALA A 239 -0.43 9.65 21.54
N HIS A 240 -0.66 9.46 20.23
CA HIS A 240 -1.43 8.32 19.70
C HIS A 240 -0.61 7.26 18.97
N LEU A 241 0.63 7.58 18.57
CA LEU A 241 1.46 6.69 17.75
C LEU A 241 2.80 6.36 18.41
N PRO A 242 3.36 5.16 18.12
CA PRO A 242 4.76 4.86 18.40
C PRO A 242 5.72 5.88 17.76
N PRO A 243 6.93 6.09 18.32
CA PRO A 243 7.88 7.10 17.84
C PRO A 243 8.19 7.00 16.33
N GLU A 244 8.39 5.80 15.79
CA GLU A 244 8.65 5.61 14.35
C GLU A 244 7.47 6.01 13.46
N ALA A 245 6.24 5.68 13.89
CA ALA A 245 5.02 6.01 13.15
C ALA A 245 4.71 7.52 13.22
N ALA A 246 4.93 8.14 14.39
CA ALA A 246 4.82 9.58 14.56
C ALA A 246 5.82 10.34 13.66
N ALA A 247 7.08 9.91 13.63
CA ALA A 247 8.10 10.50 12.76
C ALA A 247 7.72 10.38 11.28
N LEU A 248 7.18 9.24 10.87
CA LEU A 248 6.74 8.99 9.50
C LEU A 248 5.63 9.96 9.06
N ILE A 249 4.56 10.09 9.86
CA ILE A 249 3.43 10.95 9.48
C ILE A 249 3.81 12.43 9.54
N LEU A 250 4.66 12.83 10.48
CA LEU A 250 5.15 14.22 10.61
C LEU A 250 6.04 14.62 9.45
N ALA A 251 6.94 13.75 8.99
CA ALA A 251 7.76 14.01 7.81
C ALA A 251 6.88 14.27 6.57
N ARG A 252 5.79 13.53 6.40
CA ARG A 252 4.82 13.76 5.32
C ARG A 252 4.05 15.06 5.48
N ALA A 253 3.55 15.34 6.68
CA ALA A 253 2.83 16.57 6.97
C ALA A 253 3.70 17.80 6.67
N GLY A 254 4.95 17.80 7.13
CA GLY A 254 5.91 18.87 6.87
C GLY A 254 6.22 19.06 5.38
N ALA A 255 6.40 17.96 4.62
CA ALA A 255 6.62 18.01 3.18
C ALA A 255 5.43 18.58 2.40
N MET A 256 4.19 18.33 2.86
CA MET A 256 2.98 18.93 2.28
C MET A 256 2.84 20.41 2.66
N GLY A 257 3.07 20.75 3.93
CA GLY A 257 3.06 22.12 4.42
C GLY A 257 4.00 23.04 3.63
N ALA A 258 5.22 22.57 3.35
CA ALA A 258 6.19 23.30 2.55
C ALA A 258 5.70 23.65 1.13
N ARG A 259 4.70 22.94 0.60
CA ARG A 259 4.11 23.16 -0.73
C ARG A 259 2.82 24.02 -0.69
N LEU A 260 2.27 24.24 0.51
CA LEU A 260 1.10 25.09 0.75
C LEU A 260 1.49 26.55 1.04
N GLY A 261 2.71 26.79 1.55
CA GLY A 261 3.23 28.13 1.80
C GLY A 261 3.51 28.93 0.52
N PRO A 262 3.62 30.28 0.61
CA PRO A 262 4.03 31.08 -0.53
C PRO A 262 5.40 30.61 -1.06
N PRO A 263 5.65 30.70 -2.38
CA PRO A 263 6.93 30.31 -2.95
C PRO A 263 8.07 31.01 -2.21
N ARG A 264 9.05 30.24 -1.75
CA ARG A 264 10.23 30.77 -1.05
C ARG A 264 10.98 31.75 -1.97
N GLY A 265 10.95 33.04 -1.63
CA GLY A 265 11.86 34.06 -2.16
C GLY A 265 11.57 34.50 -3.61
N GLY A 266 11.18 35.76 -3.79
CA GLY A 266 10.77 36.29 -5.08
C GLY A 266 11.88 36.48 -6.12
N ARG A 267 11.46 36.58 -7.38
CA ARG A 267 11.72 37.78 -8.18
C ARG A 267 10.36 38.32 -8.60
N GLY A 268 10.06 39.56 -8.21
CA GLY A 268 8.89 40.25 -8.71
C GLY A 268 8.96 40.35 -10.22
N ASN A 269 7.91 39.94 -10.91
CA ASN A 269 7.69 40.45 -12.25
C ASN A 269 7.33 41.92 -12.10
N GLY A 270 8.26 42.79 -12.52
CA GLY A 270 7.97 44.21 -12.70
C GLY A 270 6.80 44.40 -13.68
N PRO A 271 6.14 45.56 -13.67
CA PRO A 271 4.97 45.81 -14.49
C PRO A 271 5.34 45.66 -15.97
N HIS A 272 4.62 44.80 -16.69
CA HIS A 272 4.65 44.78 -18.16
C HIS A 272 3.87 45.98 -18.69
N PRO A 273 4.50 46.92 -19.42
CA PRO A 273 3.76 47.94 -20.15
C PRO A 273 3.23 47.34 -21.46
N GLY A 274 1.91 47.46 -21.68
CA GLY A 274 1.24 47.17 -22.95
C GLY A 274 0.71 45.73 -23.05
N ARG A 275 -0.50 45.47 -23.55
CA ARG A 275 -1.42 46.28 -24.34
C ARG A 275 -2.85 45.78 -24.09
N VAL A 276 -3.77 46.74 -24.07
CA VAL A 276 -5.22 46.58 -24.21
C VAL A 276 -5.54 46.51 -25.72
N PRO A 277 -6.61 45.83 -26.12
CA PRO A 277 -7.74 46.57 -26.68
C PRO A 277 -9.01 46.49 -25.83
#